data_AF-A0A1Y4NCN6-F1
#
_entry.id   AF-A0A1Y4NCN6-F1
#
_cell.length_a   1.000
_cell.length_b   1.000
_cell.length_c   1.000
_cell.angle_alpha   90.00
_cell.angle_beta   90.00
_cell.angle_gamma   90.00
#
_symmetry.space_group_name_H-M   'P 1'
#
loop_
_entity.id
_entity.type
_entity.pdbx_description
1 polymer ?
#
loop_
_entity_poly.entity_id
_entity_poly.type
_entity_poly.pdbx_seq_one_letter_code
_entity_poly.pdbx_strand_id
1 'polypeptide(L)' 'MELHQLECLVTVAEAGTISKAAEILMFSQPALTRAIQSLEDELGYPLFD' A
#
# COMPACT_ATOMS: atom_id res chain seq x y z
N MET A 1 -5.14 0.41 12.45
CA MET A 1 -5.62 0.32 11.06
C MET A 1 -6.23 1.65 10.73
N GLU A 2 -5.73 2.31 9.71
CA GLU A 2 -6.17 3.63 9.26
C GLU A 2 -6.77 3.55 7.85
N LEU A 3 -7.77 4.38 7.55
CA LEU A 3 -8.47 4.34 6.25
C LEU A 3 -7.51 4.51 5.07
N HIS A 4 -6.50 5.37 5.20
CA HIS A 4 -5.52 5.60 4.13
C HIS A 4 -4.72 4.34 3.78
N GLN A 5 -4.49 3.42 4.72
CA GLN A 5 -3.79 2.16 4.45
C GLN A 5 -4.65 1.22 3.60
N LEU A 6 -5.97 1.21 3.83
CA LEU A 6 -6.91 0.44 3.02
C LEU A 6 -7.06 1.01 1.61
N GLU A 7 -7.07 2.34 1.46
CA GLU A 7 -7.02 3.00 0.15
C GLU A 7 -5.71 2.66 -0.60
N CYS A 8 -4.58 2.67 0.10
CA CYS A 8 -3.30 2.23 -0.44
C CYS A 8 -3.36 0.77 -0.90
N LEU A 9 -3.87 -0.14 -0.07
CA LEU A 9 -4.02 -1.56 -0.38
C LEU A 9 -4.84 -1.79 -1.66
N VAL A 10 -6.04 -1.21 -1.72
CA VAL A 10 -6.93 -1.36 -2.88
C VAL A 10 -6.27 -0.82 -4.14
N THR A 11 -5.64 0.36 -4.06
CA THR A 11 -4.98 0.96 -5.22
C THR A 11 -3.78 0.14 -5.70
N VAL A 12 -3.00 -0.45 -4.79
CA VAL A 12 -1.89 -1.35 -5.16
C VAL A 12 -2.42 -2.60 -5.84
N ALA A 13 -3.49 -3.20 -5.31
CA ALA A 13 -4.12 -4.37 -5.90
C ALA A 13 -4.68 -4.09 -7.31
N GLU A 14 -5.28 -2.93 -7.53
CA GLU A 14 -5.82 -2.53 -8.84
C GLU A 14 -4.72 -2.11 -9.83
N ALA A 15 -3.68 -1.40 -9.36
CA ALA A 15 -2.59 -0.94 -10.21
C ALA A 15 -1.61 -2.06 -10.59
N GLY A 16 -1.53 -3.12 -9.78
CA GLY A 16 -0.66 -4.28 -9.96
C GLY A 16 0.81 -4.05 -9.62
N THR A 17 1.23 -2.82 -9.33
CA THR A 17 2.60 -2.50 -8.87
C THR A 17 2.59 -1.32 -7.90
N ILE A 18 3.50 -1.32 -6.92
CA ILE A 18 3.71 -0.20 -5.99
C ILE A 18 4.04 1.10 -6.73
N SER A 19 4.89 1.03 -7.77
CA SER A 19 5.29 2.23 -8.52
C SER A 19 4.10 2.94 -9.18
N LYS A 20 3.21 2.17 -9.83
CA LYS A 20 2.02 2.73 -10.48
C LYS A 20 0.98 3.22 -9.46
N ALA A 21 0.79 2.52 -8.35
CA ALA A 21 -0.10 2.97 -7.28
C ALA A 21 0.39 4.26 -6.61
N ALA A 22 1.71 4.41 -6.43
CA ALA A 22 2.29 5.63 -5.89
C ALA A 22 2.05 6.84 -6.80
N GLU A 23 2.12 6.65 -8.12
CA GLU A 23 1.76 7.69 -9.10
C GLU A 23 0.27 8.08 -9.00
N ILE A 24 -0.63 7.09 -8.91
CA ILE A 24 -2.09 7.31 -8.78
C ILE A 24 -2.43 8.09 -7.50
N LEU A 25 -1.80 7.73 -6.37
CA LEU A 25 -2.05 8.34 -5.06
C LEU A 25 -1.22 9.60 -4.80
N MET A 26 -0.37 10.02 -5.75
CA MET A 26 0.60 11.11 -5.58
C MET A 26 1.51 10.93 -4.37
N PHE A 27 1.88 9.69 -4.08
CA PHE A 27 2.81 9.32 -3.02
C PHE A 27 4.21 9.09 -3.59
N SER A 28 5.23 9.22 -2.73
CA SER A 28 6.51 8.60 -3.04
C SER A 28 6.40 7.08 -2.88
N GLN A 29 7.10 6.30 -3.72
CA GLN A 29 7.10 4.84 -3.59
C GLN A 29 7.49 4.37 -2.17
N PRO A 30 8.52 4.93 -1.50
CA PRO A 30 8.86 4.54 -0.13
C PRO A 30 7.76 4.83 0.89
N ALA A 31 6.98 5.90 0.71
CA ALA A 31 5.86 6.22 1.60
C ALA A 31 4.74 5.18 1.44
N LEU A 32 4.41 4.82 0.20
CA LEU A 32 3.40 3.80 -0.07
C LEU A 32 3.83 2.42 0.45
N THR A 33 5.09 2.01 0.23
CA THR A 33 5.63 0.76 0.79
C THR A 33 5.51 0.72 2.30
N ARG A 34 5.84 1.82 3.01
CA ARG A 34 5.70 1.87 4.48
C ARG A 34 4.24 1.78 4.93
N ALA A 35 3.31 2.39 4.22
CA ALA A 35 1.89 2.32 4.54
C ALA A 35 1.36 0.88 4.43
N ILE A 36 1.76 0.16 3.38
CA ILE A 36 1.44 -1.26 3.18
C ILE A 36 2.13 -2.13 4.24
N GLN A 37 3.43 -1.96 4.48
CA GLN A 37 4.16 -2.74 5.49
C GLN A 37 3.53 -2.57 6.88
N SER A 38 3.17 -1.34 7.25
CA SER A 38 2.52 -1.08 8.53
C SER A 38 1.14 -1.76 8.64
N LEU A 39 0.44 -1.95 7.51
CA LEU A 39 -0.83 -2.68 7.48
C LEU A 39 -0.59 -4.20 7.61
N GLU A 40 0.41 -4.74 6.89
CA GLU A 40 0.83 -6.14 7.00
C GLU A 40 1.26 -6.49 8.43
N ASP A 41 2.03 -5.61 9.08
CA ASP A 41 2.48 -5.79 10.46
C ASP A 41 1.31 -5.83 11.45
N GLU A 42 0.27 -5.01 11.21
CA GLU A 42 -0.94 -5.02 12.04
C GLU A 42 -1.80 -6.26 11.80
N LEU A 43 -1.87 -6.74 10.56
CA LEU A 43 -2.60 -7.95 10.19
C LEU A 43 -1.85 -9.22 10.58
N GLY A 44 -0.53 -9.15 10.74
CA GLY A 44 0.35 -10.26 11.10
C GLY A 44 0.68 -11.20 9.93
N TYR A 45 0.47 -10.77 8.69
CA TYR A 45 0.80 -11.53 7.49
C TYR A 45 1.01 -10.62 6.26
N PRO A 46 1.82 -11.04 5.27
CA PRO A 46 2.05 -10.28 4.05
C PRO A 46 0.80 -10.26 3.16
N LEU A 47 0.50 -9.10 2.57
CA LEU A 47 -0.61 -8.88 1.65
C LEU A 47 -0.16 -9.03 0.18
N PHE A 48 1.13 -8.85 -0.08
CA PHE A 48 1.76 -8.98 -1.39
C PHE A 48 3.01 -9.87 -1.31
N ASP A 49 3.42 -10.42 -2.46
CA ASP A 49 4.61 -11.28 -2.61
C ASP A 49 5.93 -10.48 -2.70
#